data_AF-X0UFR1-F1
#
_entry.id   AF-X0UFR1-F1
#
_cell.length_a   1.000
_cell.length_b   1.000
_cell.length_c   1.000
_cell.angle_alpha   90.00
_cell.angle_beta   90.00
_cell.angle_gamma   90.00
#
_symmetry.space_group_name_H-M   'P 1'
#
loop_
_entity.id
_entity.type
_entity.pdbx_description
1 polymer ?
#
loop_
_entity_poly.entity_id
_entity_poly.type
_entity_poly.pdbx_seq_one_letter_code
_entity_poly.pdbx_strand_id
1 'polypeptide(L)'
;FLIPEHFPEGQIRFHIVSNLLEGALIKRRVMGRPYGVAVIAEGVGERLDPDDLDVLKDVERDEHGHIRLSEVPLGKVLRYSVRDALAERGIKVTIVEKDLGYELRCAAPNAYDLDYTLDLGAGAVRTLLSGHSGVMITRQGKSIVPIPLNEMIDPKTGRTRLRLVDTTTESHQNAWALQVRMEESDLTDPEMLGAIAETARISPEEAKERYRPLP
;
A
#
# COMPACT_ATOMS: atom_id res chain seq x y z
N PHE A 1 -0.91 -7.48 -1.96
CA PHE A 1 -0.48 -6.10 -2.24
C PHE A 1 -1.46 -5.18 -1.55
N LEU A 2 -0.97 -4.36 -0.63
CA LEU A 2 -1.78 -3.49 0.22
C LEU A 2 -1.51 -2.03 -0.15
N ILE A 3 -2.56 -1.28 -0.43
CA ILE A 3 -2.48 0.14 -0.80
C ILE A 3 -3.34 0.99 0.13
N PRO A 4 -3.09 2.30 0.23
CA PRO A 4 -3.92 3.24 0.97
C PRO A 4 -5.41 3.09 0.70
N GLU A 5 -5.78 2.95 -0.56
CA GLU A 5 -7.16 2.96 -1.04
C GLU A 5 -7.96 1.72 -0.62
N HIS A 6 -7.32 0.69 -0.06
CA HIS A 6 -8.01 -0.43 0.59
C HIS A 6 -8.59 -0.06 1.95
N PHE A 7 -8.14 1.05 2.56
CA PHE A 7 -8.60 1.48 3.87
C PHE A 7 -9.66 2.57 3.74
N PRO A 8 -10.62 2.66 4.69
CA PRO A 8 -11.55 3.79 4.79
C PRO A 8 -10.81 5.13 4.76
N GLU A 9 -11.46 6.18 4.29
CA GLU A 9 -10.85 7.53 4.26
C GLU A 9 -10.34 7.97 5.65
N GLY A 10 -9.25 8.74 5.66
CA GLY A 10 -8.63 9.24 6.89
C GLY A 10 -7.38 8.46 7.33
N GLN A 11 -7.10 8.49 8.62
CA GLN A 11 -5.93 7.86 9.23
C GLN A 11 -6.11 6.34 9.37
N ILE A 12 -5.01 5.62 9.23
CA ILE A 12 -4.92 4.16 9.32
C ILE A 12 -4.27 3.82 10.65
N ARG A 13 -4.92 2.98 11.45
CA ARG A 13 -4.30 2.45 12.67
C ARG A 13 -3.26 1.40 12.32
N PHE A 14 -2.07 1.52 12.88
CA PHE A 14 -0.92 0.65 12.61
C PHE A 14 -1.24 -0.83 12.91
N HIS A 15 -1.95 -1.11 14.00
CA HIS A 15 -2.30 -2.47 14.39
C HIS A 15 -3.19 -3.17 13.34
N ILE A 16 -4.02 -2.43 12.59
CA ILE A 16 -4.85 -3.01 11.52
C ILE A 16 -3.94 -3.56 10.42
N VAL A 17 -2.94 -2.78 9.99
CA VAL A 17 -1.97 -3.23 8.98
C VAL A 17 -1.19 -4.44 9.45
N SER A 18 -0.71 -4.41 10.71
CA SER A 18 0.02 -5.52 11.34
C SER A 18 -0.83 -6.80 11.40
N ASN A 19 -2.10 -6.67 11.84
CA ASN A 19 -3.03 -7.79 11.95
C ASN A 19 -3.41 -8.40 10.60
N LEU A 20 -3.54 -7.59 9.53
CA LEU A 20 -3.79 -8.10 8.18
C LEU A 20 -2.63 -8.97 7.68
N LEU A 21 -1.39 -8.54 7.93
CA LEU A 21 -0.19 -9.31 7.58
C LEU A 21 -0.09 -10.59 8.41
N GLU A 22 -0.34 -10.49 9.72
CA GLU A 22 -0.36 -11.63 10.62
C GLU A 22 -1.44 -12.65 10.20
N GLY A 23 -2.66 -12.19 9.93
CA GLY A 23 -3.77 -13.04 9.49
C GLY A 23 -3.48 -13.76 8.18
N ALA A 24 -2.90 -13.07 7.19
CA ALA A 24 -2.44 -13.70 5.95
C ALA A 24 -1.37 -14.77 6.20
N LEU A 25 -0.42 -14.52 7.12
CA LEU A 25 0.60 -15.49 7.52
C LEU A 25 -0.03 -16.72 8.20
N ILE A 26 -0.99 -16.52 9.10
CA ILE A 26 -1.70 -17.62 9.77
C ILE A 26 -2.52 -18.44 8.78
N LYS A 27 -3.32 -17.80 7.91
CA LYS A 27 -4.07 -18.50 6.85
C LYS A 27 -3.14 -19.34 5.97
N ARG A 28 -1.99 -18.79 5.58
CA ARG A 28 -0.96 -19.51 4.82
C ARG A 28 -0.40 -20.73 5.57
N ARG A 29 -0.23 -20.66 6.89
CA ARG A 29 0.18 -21.79 7.72
C ARG A 29 -0.89 -22.89 7.80
N VAL A 30 -2.16 -22.51 7.99
CA VAL A 30 -3.29 -23.45 7.94
C VAL A 30 -3.35 -24.18 6.61
N MET A 31 -3.08 -23.48 5.50
CA MET A 31 -2.99 -24.06 4.15
C MET A 31 -1.73 -24.92 3.90
N GLY A 32 -0.89 -25.16 4.91
CA GLY A 32 0.36 -25.92 4.78
C GLY A 32 1.46 -25.23 3.97
N ARG A 33 1.37 -23.91 3.77
CA ARG A 33 2.30 -23.11 2.96
C ARG A 33 2.92 -21.98 3.80
N PRO A 34 3.84 -22.27 4.75
CA PRO A 34 4.33 -21.34 5.77
C PRO A 34 5.34 -20.30 5.25
N TYR A 35 5.15 -19.83 4.02
CA TYR A 35 6.00 -18.86 3.32
C TYR A 35 5.11 -17.93 2.49
N GLY A 36 5.61 -16.76 2.10
CA GLY A 36 4.87 -15.81 1.27
C GLY A 36 5.63 -14.51 1.09
N VAL A 37 5.03 -13.62 0.30
CA VAL A 37 5.52 -12.25 0.10
C VAL A 37 4.34 -11.30 0.28
N ALA A 38 4.54 -10.29 1.12
CA ALA A 38 3.64 -9.16 1.21
C ALA A 38 4.29 -7.96 0.51
N VAL A 39 3.50 -7.25 -0.28
CA VAL A 39 3.90 -5.99 -0.91
C VAL A 39 2.97 -4.91 -0.38
N ILE A 40 3.54 -3.83 0.13
CA ILE A 40 2.81 -2.75 0.81
C ILE A 40 3.29 -1.45 0.17
N ALA A 41 2.35 -0.62 -0.29
CA ALA A 41 2.69 0.68 -0.86
C ALA A 41 3.11 1.66 0.26
N GLU A 42 4.11 2.49 -0.01
CA GLU A 42 4.64 3.48 0.94
C GLU A 42 3.56 4.44 1.45
N GLY A 43 2.58 4.77 0.61
CA GLY A 43 1.45 5.63 0.99
C GLY A 43 0.61 5.09 2.16
N VAL A 44 0.69 3.78 2.48
CA VAL A 44 0.05 3.24 3.70
C VAL A 44 0.69 3.89 4.94
N GLY A 45 2.02 4.06 4.91
CA GLY A 45 2.80 4.74 5.94
C GLY A 45 2.43 6.22 6.08
N GLU A 46 2.21 6.92 4.96
CA GLU A 46 1.81 8.34 4.94
C GLU A 46 0.46 8.61 5.59
N ARG A 47 -0.40 7.59 5.68
CA ARG A 47 -1.73 7.67 6.30
C ARG A 47 -1.78 7.07 7.70
N LEU A 48 -0.67 6.56 8.24
CA LEU A 48 -0.69 6.03 9.60
C LEU A 48 -1.02 7.11 10.62
N ASP A 49 -1.80 6.72 11.62
CA ASP A 49 -2.08 7.54 12.78
C ASP A 49 -0.77 7.83 13.55
N PRO A 50 -0.33 9.10 13.70
CA PRO A 50 0.90 9.44 14.41
C PRO A 50 0.94 8.92 15.84
N ASP A 51 -0.21 8.80 16.50
CA ASP A 51 -0.30 8.33 17.89
C ASP A 51 0.10 6.84 18.01
N ASP A 52 -0.03 6.06 16.94
CA ASP A 52 0.45 4.67 16.89
C ASP A 52 1.98 4.58 16.72
N LEU A 53 2.62 5.67 16.30
CA LEU A 53 4.04 5.74 16.00
C LEU A 53 4.87 6.35 17.13
N ASP A 54 4.24 6.97 18.14
CA ASP A 54 4.92 7.45 19.34
C ASP A 54 5.61 6.32 20.14
N VAL A 55 5.19 5.07 19.91
CA VAL A 55 5.82 3.87 20.48
C VAL A 55 7.16 3.55 19.80
N LEU A 56 7.42 4.12 18.62
CA LEU A 56 8.64 3.92 17.85
C LEU A 56 9.67 4.98 18.25
N LYS A 57 10.56 4.58 19.17
CA LYS A 57 11.61 5.43 19.75
C LYS A 57 12.58 6.07 18.75
N ASP A 58 12.61 5.62 17.49
CA ASP A 58 13.62 5.95 16.49
C ASP A 58 13.05 6.71 15.27
N VAL A 59 11.87 7.33 15.37
CA VAL A 59 11.25 8.04 14.23
C VAL A 59 11.73 9.50 14.17
N GLU A 60 12.27 9.89 13.03
CA GLU A 60 12.72 11.27 12.78
C GLU A 60 11.53 12.24 12.84
N ARG A 61 11.72 13.32 13.61
CA ARG A 61 10.75 14.41 13.77
C ARG A 61 11.19 15.59 12.92
N ASP A 62 10.22 16.26 12.31
CA ASP A 62 10.47 17.50 11.58
C ASP A 62 10.82 18.68 12.51
N GLU A 63 11.07 19.84 11.91
CA GLU A 63 11.43 21.08 12.63
C GLU A 63 10.33 21.58 13.60
N HIS A 64 9.11 21.05 13.49
CA HIS A 64 7.96 21.39 14.33
C HIS A 64 7.66 20.30 15.38
N GLY A 65 8.46 19.23 15.42
CA GLY A 65 8.32 18.12 16.36
C GLY A 65 7.32 17.04 15.92
N HIS A 66 6.81 17.10 14.69
CA HIS A 66 5.91 16.10 14.13
C HIS A 66 6.69 14.94 13.50
N ILE A 67 6.17 13.72 13.63
CA ILE A 67 6.73 12.55 12.98
C ILE A 67 6.71 12.72 11.45
N ARG A 68 7.87 12.57 10.80
CA ARG A 68 7.94 12.49 9.33
C ARG A 68 7.46 11.13 8.86
N LEU A 69 6.15 11.01 8.65
CA LEU A 69 5.50 9.77 8.19
C LEU A 69 6.15 9.20 6.91
N SER A 70 6.62 10.07 6.00
CA SER A 70 7.31 9.70 4.76
C SER A 70 8.68 9.05 4.96
N GLU A 71 9.28 9.18 6.14
CA GLU A 71 10.60 8.62 6.48
C GLU A 71 10.49 7.45 7.48
N VAL A 72 9.27 7.08 7.88
CA VAL A 72 9.04 5.91 8.74
C VAL A 72 9.44 4.65 7.98
N PRO A 73 10.36 3.81 8.52
CA PRO A 73 10.76 2.56 7.88
C PRO A 73 9.66 1.50 8.06
N LEU A 74 8.55 1.67 7.33
CA LEU A 74 7.30 0.92 7.49
C LEU A 74 7.53 -0.60 7.51
N GLY A 75 8.34 -1.12 6.58
CA GLY A 75 8.65 -2.54 6.51
C GLY A 75 9.34 -3.07 7.77
N LYS A 76 10.30 -2.31 8.32
CA LYS A 76 11.02 -2.67 9.57
C LYS A 76 10.07 -2.67 10.77
N VAL A 77 9.20 -1.67 10.86
CA VAL A 77 8.25 -1.53 11.96
C VAL A 77 7.21 -2.65 11.94
N LEU A 78 6.61 -2.93 10.78
CA LEU A 78 5.66 -4.03 10.60
C LEU A 78 6.30 -5.39 10.90
N ARG A 79 7.55 -5.59 10.47
CA ARG A 79 8.31 -6.81 10.80
C ARG A 79 8.37 -7.03 12.30
N TYR A 80 8.78 -6.02 13.06
CA TYR A 80 8.91 -6.15 14.51
C TYR A 80 7.56 -6.41 15.17
N SER A 81 6.53 -5.64 14.81
CA SER A 81 5.19 -5.81 15.36
C SER A 81 4.64 -7.23 15.15
N VAL A 82 4.67 -7.74 13.92
CA VAL A 82 4.13 -9.07 13.61
C VAL A 82 4.98 -10.17 14.24
N ARG A 83 6.31 -10.04 14.20
CA ARG A 83 7.23 -11.02 14.80
C ARG A 83 7.03 -11.11 16.31
N ASP A 84 6.98 -9.98 17.00
CA ASP A 84 6.91 -9.93 18.46
C ASP A 84 5.56 -10.42 18.95
N ALA A 85 4.46 -9.99 18.31
CA ALA A 85 3.11 -10.50 18.61
C ALA A 85 3.01 -12.04 18.46
N LEU A 86 3.60 -12.60 17.41
CA LEU A 86 3.64 -14.06 17.23
C LEU A 86 4.57 -14.75 18.24
N ALA A 87 5.70 -14.13 18.58
CA ALA A 87 6.66 -14.66 19.54
C ALA A 87 6.09 -14.73 20.97
N GLU A 88 5.27 -13.75 21.38
CA GLU A 88 4.52 -13.77 22.65
C GLU A 88 3.61 -15.00 22.76
N ARG A 89 3.07 -15.45 21.64
CA ARG A 89 2.27 -16.68 21.53
C ARG A 89 3.12 -17.94 21.29
N GLY A 90 4.45 -17.81 21.32
CA GLY A 90 5.42 -18.89 21.10
C GLY A 90 5.49 -19.38 19.65
N ILE A 91 5.07 -18.55 18.68
CA ILE A 91 5.09 -18.85 17.26
C ILE A 91 6.33 -18.20 16.64
N LYS A 92 7.32 -19.02 16.27
CA LYS A 92 8.51 -18.52 15.60
C LYS A 92 8.25 -18.27 14.12
N VAL A 93 8.60 -17.09 13.63
CA VAL A 93 8.56 -16.68 12.22
C VAL A 93 9.88 -16.03 11.82
N THR A 94 10.24 -16.18 10.55
CA THR A 94 11.30 -15.39 9.93
C THR A 94 10.65 -14.45 8.93
N ILE A 95 10.86 -13.14 9.10
CA ILE A 95 10.35 -12.11 8.21
C ILE A 95 11.55 -11.28 7.78
N VAL A 96 11.68 -11.09 6.47
CA VAL A 96 12.72 -10.24 5.86
C VAL A 96 12.01 -9.13 5.11
N GLU A 97 12.39 -7.90 5.41
CA GLU A 97 11.93 -6.67 4.79
C GLU A 97 12.93 -6.21 3.72
N LYS A 98 12.40 -5.61 2.66
CA LYS A 98 13.19 -4.94 1.63
C LYS A 98 12.39 -3.77 1.08
N ASP A 99 12.92 -2.57 1.25
CA ASP A 99 12.38 -1.38 0.61
C ASP A 99 12.90 -1.31 -0.82
N LEU A 100 11.99 -1.06 -1.77
CA LEU A 100 12.27 -0.93 -3.20
C LEU A 100 11.79 0.45 -3.66
N GLY A 101 12.73 1.35 -3.93
CA GLY A 101 12.40 2.72 -4.32
C GLY A 101 13.47 3.33 -5.20
N TYR A 102 14.63 3.62 -4.62
CA TYR A 102 15.74 4.24 -5.33
C TYR A 102 16.20 3.38 -6.53
N GLU A 103 16.28 2.07 -6.34
CA GLU A 103 16.68 1.12 -7.38
C GLU A 103 15.69 1.10 -8.55
N LEU A 104 14.40 1.32 -8.27
CA LEU A 104 13.35 1.37 -9.30
C LEU A 104 13.36 2.72 -10.05
N ARG A 105 13.70 3.82 -9.37
CA ARG A 105 13.77 5.17 -9.96
C ARG A 105 15.03 5.39 -10.81
N CYS A 106 16.10 4.64 -10.54
CA CYS A 106 17.38 4.76 -11.23
C CYS A 106 17.64 3.68 -12.29
N ALA A 107 16.68 2.78 -12.51
CA ALA A 107 16.78 1.79 -13.58
C ALA A 107 16.73 2.47 -14.96
N ALA A 108 17.40 1.88 -15.95
CA ALA A 108 17.28 2.33 -17.34
C ALA A 108 15.82 2.15 -17.82
N PRO A 109 15.26 3.12 -18.57
CA PRO A 109 13.89 3.04 -19.07
C PRO A 109 13.73 1.86 -20.02
N ASN A 110 12.57 1.20 -19.98
CA ASN A 110 12.26 0.15 -20.94
C ASN A 110 11.82 0.75 -22.30
N ALA A 111 11.57 -0.11 -23.29
CA ALA A 111 11.17 0.33 -24.63
C ALA A 111 9.87 1.18 -24.64
N TYR A 112 8.93 0.87 -23.76
CA TYR A 112 7.69 1.63 -23.63
C TYR A 112 7.96 3.02 -23.04
N ASP A 113 8.77 3.12 -21.99
CA ASP A 113 9.13 4.39 -21.38
C ASP A 113 9.88 5.30 -22.37
N LEU A 114 10.77 4.72 -23.19
CA LEU A 114 11.48 5.43 -24.25
C LEU A 114 10.53 5.98 -25.31
N ASP A 115 9.63 5.14 -25.85
CA ASP A 115 8.62 5.55 -26.84
C ASP A 115 7.70 6.64 -26.27
N TYR A 116 7.18 6.41 -25.06
CA TYR A 116 6.28 7.32 -24.36
C TYR A 116 6.92 8.69 -24.12
N THR A 117 8.14 8.72 -23.58
CA THR A 117 8.82 9.99 -23.28
C THR A 117 9.31 10.73 -24.52
N LEU A 118 9.68 10.01 -25.59
CA LEU A 118 9.98 10.59 -26.89
C LEU A 118 8.75 11.32 -27.47
N ASP A 119 7.60 10.65 -27.45
CA ASP A 119 6.33 11.21 -27.90
C ASP A 119 5.95 12.46 -27.10
N LEU A 120 6.08 12.41 -25.76
CA LEU A 120 5.81 13.56 -24.88
C LEU A 120 6.76 14.73 -25.18
N GLY A 121 8.06 14.48 -25.32
CA GLY A 121 9.05 15.53 -25.60
C GLY A 121 8.82 16.19 -26.96
N ALA A 122 8.61 15.41 -28.01
CA ALA A 122 8.29 15.93 -29.33
C ALA A 122 6.93 16.65 -29.34
N GLY A 123 5.96 16.14 -28.58
CA GLY A 123 4.67 16.78 -28.34
C GLY A 123 4.82 18.16 -27.72
N ALA A 124 5.62 18.30 -26.67
CA ALA A 124 5.89 19.57 -26.00
C ALA A 124 6.45 20.63 -26.95
N VAL A 125 7.43 20.27 -27.77
CA VAL A 125 8.02 21.18 -28.76
C VAL A 125 6.99 21.62 -29.79
N ARG A 126 6.21 20.69 -30.35
CA ARG A 126 5.16 21.02 -31.34
C ARG A 126 4.09 21.94 -30.75
N THR A 127 3.64 21.66 -29.52
CA THR A 127 2.64 22.48 -28.81
C THR A 127 3.16 23.89 -28.57
N LEU A 128 4.40 24.04 -28.12
CA LEU A 128 5.02 25.34 -27.89
C LEU A 128 5.18 26.14 -29.18
N LEU A 129 5.66 25.51 -30.26
CA LEU A 129 5.80 26.15 -31.58
C LEU A 129 4.46 26.55 -32.20
N SER A 130 3.38 25.88 -31.80
CA SER A 130 2.01 26.22 -32.20
C SER A 130 1.42 27.36 -31.35
N GLY A 131 2.23 28.04 -30.53
CA GLY A 131 1.84 29.19 -29.72
C GLY A 131 1.11 28.85 -28.42
N HIS A 132 1.06 27.58 -28.01
CA HIS A 132 0.38 27.15 -26.79
C HIS A 132 1.38 26.98 -25.64
N SER A 133 1.02 27.47 -24.45
CA SER A 133 1.82 27.34 -23.22
C SER A 133 0.90 27.17 -22.01
N GLY A 134 1.47 26.87 -20.84
CA GLY A 134 0.67 26.66 -19.61
C GLY A 134 -0.15 25.37 -19.62
N VAL A 135 0.34 24.34 -20.33
CA VAL A 135 -0.33 23.04 -20.50
C VAL A 135 0.59 21.91 -20.05
N MET A 136 0.02 20.84 -19.51
CA MET A 136 0.69 19.55 -19.35
C MET A 136 0.53 18.73 -20.63
N ILE A 137 1.63 18.21 -21.14
CA ILE A 137 1.60 17.31 -22.30
C ILE A 137 1.24 15.91 -21.82
N THR A 138 0.16 15.35 -22.37
CA THR A 138 -0.26 13.98 -22.09
C THR A 138 -0.33 13.17 -23.38
N ARG A 139 -0.27 11.85 -23.28
CA ARG A 139 -0.52 10.91 -24.38
C ARG A 139 -1.76 10.10 -24.05
N GLN A 140 -2.80 10.22 -24.87
CA GLN A 140 -4.05 9.47 -24.75
C GLN A 140 -4.17 8.55 -25.96
N GLY A 141 -3.96 7.25 -25.75
CA GLY A 141 -3.79 6.29 -26.84
C GLY A 141 -2.58 6.64 -27.71
N LYS A 142 -2.81 6.96 -29.00
CA LYS A 142 -1.76 7.30 -29.97
C LYS A 142 -1.60 8.81 -30.20
N SER A 143 -2.29 9.64 -29.42
CA SER A 143 -2.36 11.09 -29.66
C SER A 143 -1.76 11.87 -28.50
N ILE A 144 -1.05 12.95 -28.84
CA ILE A 144 -0.65 13.97 -27.86
C ILE A 144 -1.85 14.88 -27.60
N VAL A 145 -2.23 14.99 -26.33
CA VAL A 145 -3.33 15.81 -25.86
C VAL A 145 -2.79 16.78 -24.80
N PRO A 146 -2.57 18.06 -25.14
CA PRO A 146 -2.22 19.08 -24.16
C PRO A 146 -3.42 19.37 -23.26
N ILE A 147 -3.21 19.37 -21.94
CA ILE A 147 -4.24 19.69 -20.95
C ILE A 147 -3.85 20.98 -20.24
N PRO A 148 -4.69 22.02 -20.21
CA PRO A 148 -4.42 23.25 -19.47
C PRO A 148 -4.15 22.99 -17.98
N LEU A 149 -3.10 23.60 -17.43
CA LEU A 149 -2.70 23.38 -16.03
C LEU A 149 -3.79 23.82 -15.04
N ASN A 150 -4.55 24.87 -15.37
CA ASN A 150 -5.67 25.35 -14.56
C ASN A 150 -6.83 24.33 -14.45
N GLU A 151 -6.98 23.41 -15.42
CA GLU A 151 -7.96 22.32 -15.34
C GLU A 151 -7.49 21.20 -14.40
N MET A 152 -6.18 21.06 -14.21
CA MET A 152 -5.58 20.03 -13.36
C MET A 152 -5.48 20.43 -11.89
N ILE A 153 -5.55 21.73 -11.60
CA ILE A 153 -5.48 22.27 -10.23
C ILE A 153 -6.87 22.24 -9.61
N ASP A 154 -6.97 21.76 -8.38
CA ASP A 154 -8.16 21.95 -7.57
C ASP A 154 -8.25 23.41 -7.13
N PRO A 155 -9.31 24.16 -7.50
CA PRO A 155 -9.43 25.57 -7.16
C PRO A 155 -9.54 25.84 -5.66
N LYS A 156 -9.91 24.85 -4.84
CA LYS A 156 -10.01 25.00 -3.39
C LYS A 156 -8.68 24.83 -2.68
N THR A 157 -7.85 23.89 -3.15
CA THR A 157 -6.59 23.54 -2.47
C THR A 157 -5.36 24.14 -3.14
N GLY A 158 -5.48 24.60 -4.39
CA GLY A 158 -4.36 25.09 -5.20
C GLY A 158 -3.38 24.00 -5.60
N ARG A 159 -3.68 22.72 -5.31
CA ARG A 159 -2.84 21.57 -5.63
C ARG A 159 -3.37 20.83 -6.85
N THR A 160 -2.49 20.15 -7.57
CA THR A 160 -2.89 19.23 -8.63
C THR A 160 -3.75 18.11 -8.06
N ARG A 161 -4.83 17.77 -8.76
CA ARG A 161 -5.70 16.64 -8.37
C ARG A 161 -4.89 15.34 -8.40
N LEU A 162 -4.88 14.63 -7.27
CA LEU A 162 -4.30 13.29 -7.18
C LEU A 162 -5.29 12.28 -7.77
N ARG A 163 -4.80 11.40 -8.64
CA ARG A 163 -5.58 10.27 -9.15
C ARG A 163 -5.19 9.02 -8.36
N LEU A 164 -6.07 8.65 -7.42
CA LEU A 164 -5.91 7.45 -6.63
C LEU A 164 -6.31 6.19 -7.42
N VAL A 165 -5.93 5.03 -6.89
CA VAL A 165 -6.37 3.75 -7.45
C VAL A 165 -7.87 3.58 -7.24
N ASP A 166 -8.61 3.33 -8.31
CA ASP A 166 -10.02 2.98 -8.25
C ASP A 166 -10.19 1.49 -7.95
N THR A 167 -10.53 1.19 -6.69
CA THR A 167 -10.72 -0.17 -6.16
C THR A 167 -12.00 -0.85 -6.67
N THR A 168 -12.86 -0.11 -7.37
CA THR A 168 -14.10 -0.65 -7.97
C THR A 168 -13.89 -1.21 -9.37
N THR A 169 -12.72 -0.99 -9.98
CA THR A 169 -12.42 -1.49 -11.33
C THR A 169 -12.26 -3.02 -11.35
N GLU A 170 -12.70 -3.67 -12.44
CA GLU A 170 -12.56 -5.12 -12.61
C GLU A 170 -11.11 -5.59 -12.47
N SER A 171 -10.16 -4.84 -13.04
CA SER A 171 -8.73 -5.17 -12.95
C SER A 171 -8.25 -5.20 -11.50
N HIS A 172 -8.70 -4.27 -10.67
CA HIS A 172 -8.36 -4.24 -9.25
C HIS A 172 -9.05 -5.38 -8.50
N GLN A 173 -10.36 -5.55 -8.69
CA GLN A 173 -11.14 -6.60 -8.03
C GLN A 173 -10.60 -8.00 -8.32
N ASN A 174 -10.22 -8.27 -9.58
CA ASN A 174 -9.57 -9.53 -9.98
C ASN A 174 -8.21 -9.71 -9.27
N ALA A 175 -7.38 -8.67 -9.26
CA ALA A 175 -6.10 -8.72 -8.57
C ALA A 175 -6.25 -8.88 -7.04
N TRP A 176 -7.32 -8.32 -6.46
CA TRP A 176 -7.67 -8.44 -5.04
C TRP A 176 -8.15 -9.85 -4.68
N ALA A 177 -9.01 -10.44 -5.51
CA ALA A 177 -9.54 -11.79 -5.32
C ALA A 177 -8.45 -12.88 -5.36
N LEU A 178 -7.38 -12.66 -6.11
CA LEU A 178 -6.25 -13.60 -6.21
C LEU A 178 -5.30 -13.54 -5.00
N GLN A 179 -5.48 -12.60 -4.07
CA GLN A 179 -4.61 -12.47 -2.91
C GLN A 179 -5.04 -13.39 -1.76
N VAL A 180 -4.05 -14.07 -1.16
CA VAL A 180 -4.26 -14.77 0.10
C VAL A 180 -4.29 -13.75 1.24
N ARG A 181 -5.48 -13.50 1.76
CA ARG A 181 -5.78 -12.64 2.92
C ARG A 181 -6.88 -13.31 3.73
N MET A 182 -7.10 -12.87 4.96
CA MET A 182 -8.27 -13.32 5.71
C MET A 182 -9.54 -12.82 5.02
N GLU A 183 -10.52 -13.70 4.88
CA GLU A 183 -11.83 -13.44 4.29
C GLU A 183 -12.91 -13.76 5.32
N GLU A 184 -14.08 -13.15 5.17
CA GLU A 184 -15.19 -13.34 6.11
C GLU A 184 -15.62 -14.82 6.19
N SER A 185 -15.52 -15.55 5.07
CA SER A 185 -15.77 -17.00 5.02
C SER A 185 -14.80 -17.80 5.89
N ASP A 186 -13.53 -17.37 6.01
CA ASP A 186 -12.56 -18.07 6.86
C ASP A 186 -12.88 -17.94 8.35
N LEU A 187 -13.52 -16.83 8.74
CA LEU A 187 -13.84 -16.50 10.13
C LEU A 187 -15.24 -16.96 10.56
N THR A 188 -16.11 -17.25 9.59
CA THR A 188 -17.47 -17.72 9.82
C THR A 188 -17.58 -19.25 9.77
N ASP A 189 -16.74 -19.91 8.99
CA ASP A 189 -16.65 -21.38 8.96
C ASP A 189 -16.03 -21.93 10.25
N PRO A 190 -16.75 -22.77 11.04
CA PRO A 190 -16.24 -23.23 12.33
C PRO A 190 -14.96 -24.08 12.27
N GLU A 191 -14.78 -24.86 11.20
CA GLU A 191 -13.61 -25.71 11.03
C GLU A 191 -12.37 -24.86 10.72
N MET A 192 -12.49 -23.96 9.74
CA MET A 192 -11.43 -23.03 9.35
C MET A 192 -11.08 -22.07 10.50
N LEU A 193 -12.07 -21.51 11.19
CA LEU A 193 -11.85 -20.65 12.34
C LEU A 193 -11.12 -21.39 13.46
N GLY A 194 -11.50 -22.64 13.74
CA GLY A 194 -10.80 -23.49 14.71
C GLY A 194 -9.34 -23.69 14.34
N ALA A 195 -9.06 -24.02 13.07
CA ALA A 195 -7.70 -24.19 12.57
C ALA A 195 -6.87 -22.88 12.63
N ILE A 196 -7.48 -21.74 12.32
CA ILE A 196 -6.86 -20.40 12.44
C ILE A 196 -6.51 -20.12 13.91
N ALA A 197 -7.46 -20.28 14.81
CA ALA A 197 -7.30 -20.01 16.23
C ALA A 197 -6.21 -20.89 16.86
N GLU A 198 -6.22 -22.18 16.55
CA GLU A 198 -5.18 -23.13 16.99
C GLU A 198 -3.79 -22.74 16.45
N THR A 199 -3.70 -22.43 15.16
CA THR A 199 -2.44 -22.03 14.51
C THR A 199 -1.90 -20.71 15.06
N ALA A 200 -2.78 -19.77 15.38
CA ALA A 200 -2.47 -18.48 15.98
C ALA A 200 -2.26 -18.54 17.50
N ARG A 201 -2.65 -19.65 18.15
CA ARG A 201 -2.64 -19.86 19.60
C ARG A 201 -3.41 -18.80 20.38
N ILE A 202 -4.61 -18.49 19.90
CA ILE A 202 -5.57 -17.56 20.50
C ILE A 202 -6.96 -18.20 20.51
N SER A 203 -7.93 -17.58 21.18
CA SER A 203 -9.31 -18.08 21.13
C SER A 203 -9.97 -17.80 19.77
N PRO A 204 -10.99 -18.57 19.37
CA PRO A 204 -11.76 -18.28 18.15
C PRO A 204 -12.39 -16.88 18.13
N GLU A 205 -12.82 -16.36 19.29
CA GLU A 205 -13.38 -15.02 19.44
C GLU A 205 -12.30 -13.95 19.21
N GLU A 206 -11.12 -14.14 19.78
CA GLU A 206 -9.98 -13.25 19.54
C GLU A 206 -9.54 -13.30 18.08
N ALA A 207 -9.52 -14.48 17.44
CA ALA A 207 -9.18 -14.63 16.04
C ALA A 207 -10.14 -13.85 15.12
N LYS A 208 -11.45 -13.88 15.41
CA LYS A 208 -12.47 -13.12 14.67
C LYS A 208 -12.22 -11.62 14.72
N GLU A 209 -11.94 -11.09 15.92
CA GLU A 209 -11.71 -9.66 16.09
C GLU A 209 -10.36 -9.23 15.51
N ARG A 210 -9.31 -10.00 15.82
CA ARG A 210 -7.93 -9.68 15.42
C ARG A 210 -7.74 -9.73 13.91
N TYR A 211 -8.28 -10.75 13.25
CA TYR A 211 -8.07 -10.97 11.81
C TYR A 211 -9.23 -10.52 10.93
N ARG A 212 -10.09 -9.63 11.45
CA ARG A 212 -11.20 -9.07 10.70
C ARG A 212 -10.72 -8.50 9.35
N PRO A 213 -11.34 -8.89 8.22
CA PRO A 213 -11.00 -8.36 6.92
C PRO A 213 -11.28 -6.84 6.83
N LEU A 214 -10.62 -6.18 5.89
CA LEU A 214 -10.99 -4.82 5.50
C LEU A 214 -12.42 -4.81 4.91
N PRO A 215 -13.18 -3.73 5.13
CA PRO A 215 -14.54 -3.58 4.60
C PRO A 215 -14.59 -3.52 3.07
#